data_AF-A0A960K4U6-F1
#
_entry.id   AF-A0A960K4U6-F1
#
_cell.length_a   1.000
_cell.length_b   1.000
_cell.length_c   1.000
_cell.angle_alpha   90.00
_cell.angle_beta   90.00
_cell.angle_gamma   90.00
#
_symmetry.space_group_name_H-M   'P 1'
#
loop_
_entity.id
_entity.type
_entity.pdbx_description
1 polymer ?
#
loop_
_entity_poly.entity_id
_entity_poly.type
_entity_poly.pdbx_seq_one_letter_code
_entity_poly.pdbx_strand_id
1 'polypeptide(L)' 'AHALGLPGADDSWQEPLPPERPWTVSRQIAEELRWGRRFLLPWMWRHLWGRSSGDGIRPKRPTLSPLSAAILETEGGSA' A
#
# COMPACT_ATOMS: atom_id res chain seq x y z
N ALA A 1 -5.64 -4.78 -17.00
CA ALA A 1 -5.91 -3.81 -18.08
C ALA A 1 -5.54 -4.39 -19.44
N HIS A 2 -4.31 -4.91 -19.63
CA HIS A 2 -3.91 -5.63 -20.85
C HIS A 2 -4.75 -6.90 -21.10
N ALA A 3 -4.94 -7.73 -20.07
CA ALA A 3 -5.82 -8.91 -20.12
C ALA A 3 -7.31 -8.61 -20.39
N LEU A 4 -7.72 -7.34 -20.29
CA LEU A 4 -9.08 -6.89 -20.59
C LEU A 4 -9.18 -6.24 -21.99
N GLY A 5 -8.11 -6.25 -22.79
CA GLY A 5 -8.09 -5.74 -24.16
C GLY A 5 -8.34 -4.23 -24.28
N LEU A 6 -8.07 -3.45 -23.23
CA LEU A 6 -8.33 -2.01 -23.23
C LEU A 6 -7.36 -1.28 -24.19
N PRO A 7 -7.84 -0.34 -25.02
CA PRO A 7 -6.97 0.46 -25.88
C PRO A 7 -5.88 1.19 -25.07
N GLY A 8 -4.62 1.01 -25.46
CA GLY A 8 -3.47 1.61 -24.77
C GLY A 8 -2.97 0.83 -23.54
N ALA A 9 -3.57 -0.32 -23.23
CA ALA A 9 -3.03 -1.24 -22.22
C ALA A 9 -2.18 -2.33 -22.89
N ASP A 10 -0.87 -2.26 -22.71
CA ASP A 10 0.09 -3.27 -23.16
C ASP A 10 0.79 -3.95 -21.96
N ASP A 11 1.67 -4.91 -22.24
CA ASP A 11 2.50 -5.61 -21.26
C ASP A 11 3.90 -5.00 -21.11
N SER A 12 4.15 -3.83 -21.73
CA SER A 12 5.47 -3.17 -21.69
C SER A 12 5.92 -2.82 -20.28
N TRP A 13 4.98 -2.68 -19.33
CA TRP A 13 5.28 -2.47 -17.91
C TRP A 13 6.08 -3.61 -17.27
N GLN A 14 6.08 -4.81 -17.87
CA GLN A 14 6.85 -5.97 -17.40
C GLN A 14 8.28 -5.97 -17.90
N GLU A 15 8.58 -5.16 -18.93
CA GLU A 15 9.92 -5.11 -19.48
C GLU A 15 10.89 -4.51 -18.45
N PRO A 16 12.11 -5.07 -18.32
CA PRO A 16 13.09 -4.53 -17.41
C PRO A 16 13.44 -3.10 -17.85
N LEU A 17 13.46 -2.18 -16.87
CA LEU A 17 13.93 -0.82 -17.13
C LEU A 17 15.38 -0.83 -17.65
N PRO A 18 15.73 0.06 -18.59
CA PRO A 18 17.12 0.23 -19.00
C PRO A 18 18.03 0.49 -17.78
N PRO A 19 19.25 -0.06 -17.75
CA PRO A 19 20.13 0.11 -16.60
C PRO A 19 20.50 1.59 -16.43
N GLU A 20 20.22 2.15 -15.25
CA GLU A 20 20.64 3.50 -14.89
C GLU A 20 22.09 3.49 -14.36
N ARG A 21 22.80 4.61 -14.53
CA ARG A 21 24.13 4.77 -13.93
C ARG A 21 23.99 4.80 -12.40
N PRO A 22 24.84 4.05 -11.66
CA PRO A 22 24.79 4.06 -10.21
C PRO A 22 25.11 5.45 -9.69
N TRP A 23 24.34 5.90 -8.69
CA TRP A 23 24.63 7.15 -8.00
C TRP A 23 25.87 7.00 -7.12
N THR A 24 26.56 8.12 -6.86
CA THR A 24 27.57 8.16 -5.81
C THR A 24 26.88 8.04 -4.44
N VAL A 25 27.56 7.45 -3.46
CA VAL A 25 27.06 7.35 -2.08
C VAL A 25 26.67 8.72 -1.52
N SER A 26 27.46 9.75 -1.81
CA SER A 26 27.18 11.14 -1.41
C SER A 26 25.85 11.66 -1.98
N ARG A 27 25.56 11.37 -3.26
CA ARG A 27 24.30 11.76 -3.90
C ARG A 27 23.13 11.02 -3.27
N GLN A 28 23.27 9.71 -3.02
CA GLN A 28 22.21 8.92 -2.40
C GLN A 28 21.84 9.47 -1.01
N ILE A 29 22.84 9.72 -0.14
CA ILE A 29 22.59 10.29 1.19
C ILE A 29 21.91 11.66 1.10
N ALA A 30 22.36 12.52 0.19
CA ALA A 30 21.76 13.85 0.01
C ALA A 30 20.28 13.77 -0.42
N GLU A 31 19.95 12.83 -1.31
CA GLU A 31 18.59 12.59 -1.76
C GLU A 31 17.69 12.05 -0.65
N GLU A 32 18.17 11.08 0.12
CA GLU A 32 17.46 10.54 1.28
C GLU A 32 17.19 11.61 2.34
N LEU A 33 18.19 12.46 2.65
CA LEU A 33 18.02 13.57 3.59
C LEU A 33 17.01 14.60 3.06
N ARG A 34 17.05 14.90 1.76
CA ARG A 34 16.10 15.84 1.13
C ARG A 34 14.68 15.30 1.21
N TRP A 35 14.46 14.03 0.85
CA TRP A 35 13.17 13.37 0.95
C TRP A 35 12.70 13.33 2.40
N GLY A 36 13.55 12.88 3.32
CA GLY A 36 13.25 12.75 4.74
C GLY A 36 12.84 14.09 5.34
N ARG A 37 13.57 15.16 5.02
CA ARG A 37 13.23 16.52 5.47
C ARG A 37 11.91 17.01 4.90
N ARG A 38 11.61 16.72 3.62
CA ARG A 38 10.42 17.24 2.93
C ARG A 38 9.13 16.49 3.29
N PHE A 39 9.21 15.17 3.50
CA PHE A 39 8.03 14.32 3.60
C PHE A 39 7.97 13.52 4.91
N LEU A 40 9.07 12.90 5.32
CA LEU A 40 9.09 12.04 6.51
C LEU A 40 8.99 12.83 7.81
N LEU A 41 9.79 13.90 7.96
CA LEU A 41 9.84 14.70 9.18
C LEU A 41 8.46 15.27 9.57
N PRO A 42 7.67 15.89 8.67
CA PRO A 42 6.33 16.37 9.02
C PRO A 42 5.38 15.26 9.48
N TRP A 43 5.42 14.10 8.82
CA TRP A 43 4.62 12.93 9.19
C TRP A 43 5.05 12.40 10.56
N MET A 44 6.34 12.21 10.79
CA MET A 44 6.90 11.71 12.04
C MET A 44 6.57 12.64 13.21
N TRP A 45 6.73 13.94 13.03
CA TRP A 45 6.37 14.96 14.02
C TRP A 45 4.89 14.87 14.40
N ARG A 46 3.99 14.71 13.41
CA ARG A 46 2.56 14.48 13.66
C ARG A 46 2.27 13.20 14.48
N HIS A 47 3.02 12.13 14.24
CA HIS A 47 2.79 10.83 14.88
C HIS A 47 3.48 10.68 16.24
N LEU A 48 4.58 11.42 16.48
CA LEU A 48 5.29 11.41 17.76
C LEU A 48 4.39 11.83 18.93
N TRP A 49 3.34 12.62 18.66
CA TRP A 49 2.31 12.99 19.64
C TRP A 49 1.27 11.91 19.92
N GLY A 50 1.52 10.67 19.49
CA GLY A 50 0.68 9.52 19.84
C GLY A 50 -0.68 9.52 19.17
N ARG A 51 -0.87 10.31 18.09
CA ARG A 51 -2.09 10.25 17.29
C ARG A 51 -1.98 9.14 16.25
N SER A 52 -2.67 8.04 16.52
CA SER A 52 -2.93 6.99 15.54
C SER A 52 -3.93 7.50 14.49
N SER A 53 -3.80 7.04 13.25
CA SER A 53 -4.82 7.23 12.21
C SER A 53 -6.18 6.61 12.59
N GLY A 54 -6.21 5.73 13.60
CA GLY A 54 -7.43 5.14 14.16
C GLY A 54 -8.03 5.91 15.34
N ASP A 55 -7.36 6.95 15.85
CA ASP A 55 -7.88 7.72 16.98
C ASP A 55 -9.14 8.49 16.57
N GLY A 56 -10.25 8.21 17.26
CA GLY A 56 -11.56 8.78 16.95
C GLY A 56 -12.34 8.09 15.83
N ILE A 57 -11.76 7.09 15.15
CA ILE A 57 -12.48 6.28 14.16
C ILE A 57 -13.08 5.05 14.87
N ARG A 58 -14.41 4.93 14.83
CA ARG A 58 -15.08 3.72 15.32
C ARG A 58 -14.90 2.57 14.33
N PRO A 59 -14.51 1.36 14.78
CA PRO A 59 -14.43 0.20 13.90
C PRO A 59 -15.81 -0.11 13.31
N LYS A 60 -15.84 -0.57 12.05
CA LYS A 60 -17.08 -1.00 11.37
C LYS A 60 -17.79 -2.14 12.10
N ARG A 61 -17.05 -2.94 12.88
CA ARG A 61 -17.54 -4.01 13.76
C ARG A 61 -16.92 -3.83 15.16
N PRO A 62 -17.52 -3.02 16.04
CA PRO A 62 -16.99 -2.79 17.39
C PRO A 62 -17.15 -4.00 18.31
N THR A 63 -18.13 -4.85 18.02
CA THR A 63 -18.37 -6.09 18.76
C THR A 63 -17.77 -7.24 17.98
N LEU A 64 -16.97 -8.07 18.65
CA LEU A 64 -16.49 -9.33 18.10
C LEU A 64 -17.69 -10.28 17.98
N SER A 65 -18.13 -10.52 16.75
CA SER A 65 -19.17 -11.51 16.44
C SER A 65 -18.56 -12.66 15.65
N PRO A 66 -18.98 -13.91 15.90
CA PRO A 66 -18.51 -15.05 15.13
C PRO A 66 -18.81 -14.84 13.64
N LEU A 67 -17.86 -15.21 12.79
CA LEU A 67 -18.09 -15.31 11.36
C LEU A 67 -19.15 -16.40 11.14
N SER A 68 -20.29 -16.06 10.54
CA SER A 68 -21.35 -17.02 10.27
C SER A 68 -20.83 -18.11 9.34
N ALA A 69 -20.87 -19.36 9.79
CA ALA A 69 -20.52 -20.54 8.99
C ALA A 69 -21.41 -20.70 7.73
N ALA A 70 -22.55 -20.01 7.68
CA ALA A 70 -23.50 -20.04 6.56
C ALA A 70 -22.88 -19.68 5.19
N ILE A 71 -21.80 -18.89 5.15
CA ILE A 71 -21.11 -18.59 3.87
C ILE A 71 -20.31 -19.81 3.37
N LEU A 72 -19.80 -20.66 4.28
CA LEU A 72 -19.07 -21.87 3.92
C LEU A 72 -19.99 -23.04 3.53
N GLU A 73 -21.25 -23.03 4.00
CA GLU A 73 -22.24 -24.06 3.65
C GLU A 73 -22.91 -23.83 2.29
N THR A 74 -22.90 -22.59 1.78
CA THR A 74 -23.59 -22.27 0.51
C THR A 74 -22.82 -22.74 -0.74
N GLU A 75 -21.55 -23.13 -0.60
CA GLU A 75 -20.76 -23.71 -1.72
C GLU A 75 -20.65 -25.25 -1.66
N GLY A 76 -21.23 -25.90 -0.65
CA GLY A 76 -21.08 -27.33 -0.40
C GLY A 76 -22.40 -28.10 -0.31
N GLY A 77 -22.98 -28.43 -1.47
CA GLY A 77 -23.82 -29.63 -1.58
C GLY A 77 -25.34 -29.40 -1.64
N SER A 78 -25.83 -29.13 -2.84
CA SER A 78 -27.05 -29.77 -3.32
C SER A 78 -26.63 -30.80 -4.37
N ALA A 79 -26.61 -32.07 -3.97
CA ALA A 79 -26.62 -33.23 -4.87
C ALA A 79 -28.03 -33.81 -4.86
#